data_AF-A0A4Q3VL37-F1
#
_entry.id   AF-A0A4Q3VL37-F1
#
_cell.length_a   1.000
_cell.length_b   1.000
_cell.length_c   1.000
_cell.angle_alpha   90.00
_cell.angle_beta   90.00
_cell.angle_gamma   90.00
#
_symmetry.space_group_name_H-M   'P 1'
#
loop_
_entity.id
_entity.type
_entity.pdbx_description
1 polymer ?
#
loop_
_entity_poly.entity_id
_entity_poly.type
_entity_poly.pdbx_seq_one_letter_code
_entity_poly.pdbx_strand_id
1 'polypeptide(L)'
;MKPVVILLFSAIQLLCYAHAQLPRISVKGNEFVANNAPVVFHGMSTSDPDKLVRDKHWDKQYFEEMKNWGANLVRFPVHPSAWRRQGQDKYLALLDQGIKYA
;
A
#
# COMPACT_ATOMS: atom_id res chain seq x y z
N MET A 1 39.32 13.75 11.86
CA MET A 1 38.59 13.27 10.66
C MET A 1 37.72 12.03 10.89
N LYS A 2 37.92 11.23 11.95
CA LYS A 2 37.09 10.03 12.23
C LYS A 2 35.71 10.26 12.89
N PRO A 3 35.49 11.25 13.78
CA PRO A 3 34.19 11.38 14.47
C PRO A 3 33.09 12.01 13.61
N VAL A 4 33.44 12.91 12.69
CA VAL A 4 32.48 13.57 11.79
C VAL A 4 31.88 12.58 10.78
N VAL A 5 32.68 11.63 10.28
CA VAL A 5 32.21 10.59 9.35
C VAL A 5 31.27 9.62 10.06
N ILE A 6 31.53 9.27 11.33
CA ILE A 6 30.66 8.40 12.13
C ILE A 6 29.32 9.07 12.47
N LEU A 7 29.34 10.38 12.78
CA LEU A 7 28.13 11.18 13.00
C LEU A 7 27.27 11.30 11.74
N LEU A 8 27.88 11.51 10.57
CA LEU A 8 27.16 11.54 9.28
C LEU A 8 26.54 10.18 8.94
N PHE A 9 27.27 9.08 9.18
CA PHE A 9 26.75 7.73 8.93
C PHE A 9 25.55 7.39 9.83
N SER A 10 25.59 7.84 11.09
CA SER A 10 24.51 7.63 12.06
C SER A 10 23.25 8.46 11.71
N ALA A 11 23.41 9.68 11.21
CA ALA A 11 22.30 10.52 10.77
C ALA A 11 21.59 9.97 9.52
N ILE A 12 22.35 9.35 8.59
CA ILE A 12 21.78 8.68 7.41
C ILE A 12 20.94 7.46 7.81
N GLN A 13 21.36 6.69 8.82
CA GLN A 13 20.58 5.55 9.28
C GLN A 13 19.23 5.97 9.92
N LEU A 14 19.17 7.07 10.67
CA LEU A 14 17.90 7.58 11.20
C LEU A 14 16.92 8.02 10.10
N LEU A 15 17.41 8.59 8.99
CA LEU A 15 16.57 9.00 7.86
C LEU A 15 15.98 7.79 7.10
N CYS A 16 16.68 6.64 7.08
CA CYS A 16 16.20 5.42 6.45
C CYS A 16 15.09 4.69 7.24
N TYR A 17 14.95 4.93 8.54
CA TYR A 17 13.90 4.32 9.37
C TYR A 17 12.56 5.08 9.33
N ALA A 18 12.48 6.24 8.68
CA ALA A 18 11.25 7.01 8.54
C ALA A 18 10.34 6.49 7.41
N HIS A 19 10.22 5.17 7.24
CA HIS A 19 9.05 4.62 6.57
C HIS A 19 7.88 4.86 7.53
N ALA A 20 7.12 5.93 7.28
CA ALA A 20 5.98 6.30 8.12
C ALA A 20 5.01 5.11 8.15
N GLN A 21 5.00 4.40 9.28
CA GLN A 21 4.06 3.32 9.50
C GLN A 21 2.65 3.93 9.50
N LEU A 22 1.79 3.46 8.59
CA LEU A 22 0.42 3.92 8.54
C LEU A 22 -0.27 3.66 9.89
N PRO A 23 -1.11 4.60 10.39
CA PRO A 23 -1.84 4.41 11.63
C PRO A 23 -2.67 3.12 11.59
N ARG A 24 -2.62 2.36 12.68
CA ARG A 24 -3.47 1.16 12.82
C ARG A 24 -4.93 1.60 12.92
N ILE A 25 -5.76 1.05 12.03
CA ILE A 25 -7.22 1.19 12.09
C ILE A 25 -7.77 0.20 13.13
N SER A 26 -8.72 0.66 13.94
CA SER A 26 -9.49 -0.17 14.86
C SER A 26 -10.98 0.17 14.78
N VAL A 27 -11.82 -0.63 15.42
CA VAL A 27 -13.27 -0.39 15.53
C VAL A 27 -13.57 0.05 16.95
N LYS A 28 -14.35 1.13 17.11
CA LYS A 28 -14.84 1.61 18.40
C LYS A 28 -16.33 1.92 18.27
N GLY A 29 -17.18 1.07 18.86
CA GLY A 29 -18.63 1.18 18.69
C GLY A 29 -19.01 1.03 17.22
N ASN A 30 -19.58 2.08 16.63
CA ASN A 30 -20.00 2.15 15.23
C ASN A 30 -19.02 2.90 14.31
N GLU A 31 -17.81 3.22 14.78
CA GLU A 31 -16.82 3.99 14.03
C GLU A 31 -15.53 3.20 13.76
N PHE A 32 -14.87 3.53 12.64
CA PHE A 32 -13.44 3.23 12.46
C PHE A 32 -12.62 4.34 13.11
N VAL A 33 -11.54 3.97 13.80
CA VAL A 33 -10.69 4.92 14.53
C VAL A 33 -9.22 4.69 14.18
N ALA A 34 -8.47 5.77 14.02
CA ALA A 34 -7.01 5.79 13.89
C ALA A 34 -6.44 6.95 14.71
N ASN A 35 -5.36 6.72 15.47
CA ASN A 35 -4.76 7.74 16.34
C ASN A 35 -5.80 8.44 17.26
N ASN A 36 -6.76 7.68 17.80
CA ASN A 36 -7.89 8.15 18.62
C ASN A 36 -8.87 9.12 17.92
N ALA A 37 -8.83 9.24 16.60
CA ALA A 37 -9.78 10.03 15.81
C ALA A 37 -10.63 9.13 14.88
N PRO A 38 -11.92 9.45 14.67
CA PRO A 38 -12.74 8.76 13.69
C PRO A 38 -12.18 8.90 12.26
N VAL A 39 -12.33 7.85 11.46
CA VAL A 39 -11.92 7.80 10.05
C VAL A 39 -13.11 7.38 9.20
N VAL A 40 -13.33 8.10 8.10
CA VAL A 40 -14.28 7.71 7.05
C VAL A 40 -13.50 7.33 5.80
N PHE A 41 -13.71 6.11 5.31
CA PHE A 41 -13.06 5.64 4.08
C PHE A 41 -13.84 6.10 2.84
N HIS A 42 -13.19 6.86 1.99
CA HIS A 42 -13.63 7.20 0.64
C HIS A 42 -12.61 6.60 -0.31
N GLY A 43 -12.99 5.50 -0.94
CA GLY A 43 -12.05 4.67 -1.68
C GLY A 43 -12.53 4.29 -3.06
N MET A 44 -11.67 3.57 -3.76
CA MET A 44 -11.98 3.00 -5.07
C MET A 44 -11.64 1.51 -5.12
N SER A 45 -12.31 0.81 -6.02
CA SER A 45 -11.95 -0.58 -6.34
C SER A 45 -11.08 -0.60 -7.58
N THR A 46 -9.99 -1.35 -7.53
CA THR A 46 -9.23 -1.69 -8.74
C THR A 46 -9.99 -2.73 -9.56
N SER A 47 -9.57 -2.96 -10.80
CA SER A 47 -9.80 -4.28 -11.43
C SER A 47 -8.95 -5.36 -10.72
N ASP A 48 -9.20 -6.63 -11.01
CA ASP A 48 -8.34 -7.71 -10.53
C ASP A 48 -6.86 -7.44 -10.92
N PRO A 49 -5.88 -7.61 -10.01
CA PRO A 49 -4.46 -7.50 -10.32
C PRO A 49 -4.05 -8.28 -11.58
N ASP A 50 -4.55 -9.50 -11.76
CA ASP A 50 -4.28 -10.33 -12.94
C ASP A 50 -4.78 -9.66 -14.23
N LYS A 51 -5.94 -9.01 -14.20
CA LYS A 51 -6.44 -8.25 -15.35
C LYS A 51 -5.54 -7.05 -15.64
N LEU A 52 -5.20 -6.27 -14.61
CA LEU A 52 -4.38 -5.07 -14.75
C LEU A 52 -2.97 -5.40 -15.27
N VAL A 53 -2.40 -6.54 -14.92
CA VAL A 53 -1.13 -7.01 -15.50
C VAL A 53 -1.27 -7.26 -17.00
N ARG A 54 -2.31 -7.99 -17.45
CA ARG A 54 -2.53 -8.24 -18.88
C ARG A 54 -2.77 -6.95 -19.67
N ASP A 55 -3.46 -6.00 -19.05
CA ASP A 55 -3.77 -4.70 -19.64
C ASP A 55 -2.61 -3.69 -19.53
N LYS A 56 -1.49 -4.09 -18.89
CA LYS A 56 -0.30 -3.25 -18.68
C LYS A 56 -0.56 -1.98 -17.85
N HIS A 57 -1.45 -2.09 -16.87
CA HIS A 57 -1.81 -1.03 -15.93
C HIS A 57 -1.55 -1.40 -14.45
N TRP A 58 -0.91 -2.54 -14.18
CA TRP A 58 -0.47 -2.89 -12.82
C TRP A 58 0.87 -2.24 -12.48
N ASP A 59 0.83 -0.92 -12.32
CA ASP A 59 1.99 -0.07 -12.07
C ASP A 59 1.65 0.99 -11.02
N LYS A 60 2.67 1.75 -10.59
CA LYS A 60 2.53 2.78 -9.56
C LYS A 60 1.62 3.93 -10.00
N GLN A 61 1.63 4.30 -11.28
CA GLN A 61 0.86 5.43 -11.81
C GLN A 61 -0.64 5.19 -11.63
N TYR A 62 -1.09 3.93 -11.79
CA TYR A 62 -2.47 3.55 -11.54
C TYR A 62 -2.94 3.91 -10.11
N PHE A 63 -2.09 3.74 -9.09
CA PHE A 63 -2.40 4.07 -7.69
C PHE A 63 -2.24 5.56 -7.39
N GLU A 64 -1.23 6.21 -7.99
CA GLU A 64 -1.04 7.65 -7.87
C GLU A 64 -2.27 8.41 -8.38
N GLU A 65 -2.89 7.95 -9.47
CA GLU A 65 -4.10 8.58 -9.98
C GLU A 65 -5.30 8.40 -9.05
N MET A 66 -5.46 7.22 -8.42
CA MET A 66 -6.49 7.02 -7.39
C MET A 66 -6.30 7.97 -6.21
N LYS A 67 -5.05 8.19 -5.79
CA LYS A 67 -4.69 9.16 -4.76
C LYS A 67 -4.99 10.59 -5.20
N ASN A 68 -4.73 10.95 -6.45
CA ASN A 68 -5.04 12.26 -7.02
C ASN A 68 -6.56 12.55 -7.01
N TRP A 69 -7.39 11.52 -7.15
CA TRP A 69 -8.85 11.64 -7.02
C TRP A 69 -9.33 11.71 -5.55
N GLY A 70 -8.41 11.68 -4.58
CA GLY A 70 -8.72 11.83 -3.15
C GLY A 70 -9.06 10.53 -2.43
N ALA A 71 -8.76 9.36 -3.03
CA ALA A 71 -9.00 8.08 -2.36
C ALA A 71 -8.09 7.89 -1.14
N ASN A 72 -8.65 7.39 -0.04
CA ASN A 72 -7.92 6.99 1.17
C ASN A 72 -8.03 5.48 1.47
N LEU A 73 -8.65 4.72 0.56
CA LEU A 73 -8.78 3.27 0.61
C LEU A 73 -8.78 2.72 -0.82
N VAL A 74 -8.09 1.61 -1.02
CA VAL A 74 -8.13 0.85 -2.28
C VAL A 74 -8.61 -0.57 -1.99
N ARG A 75 -9.62 -1.03 -2.74
CA ARG A 75 -10.11 -2.40 -2.67
C ARG A 75 -9.55 -3.23 -3.81
N PHE A 76 -8.89 -4.34 -3.48
CA PHE A 76 -8.42 -5.35 -4.43
C PHE A 76 -9.46 -6.47 -4.60
N PRO A 77 -10.15 -6.58 -5.74
CA PRO A 77 -11.03 -7.72 -6.02
C PRO A 77 -10.23 -8.92 -6.52
N VAL A 78 -10.00 -9.90 -5.64
CA VAL A 78 -9.36 -11.17 -5.99
C VAL A 78 -10.38 -12.14 -6.58
N HIS A 79 -10.32 -12.40 -7.88
CA HIS A 79 -11.22 -13.35 -8.53
C HIS A 79 -10.73 -14.79 -8.36
N PRO A 80 -11.59 -15.74 -7.92
CA PRO A 80 -11.19 -17.13 -7.76
C PRO A 80 -10.66 -17.81 -9.03
N SER A 81 -11.09 -17.37 -10.22
CA SER A 81 -10.56 -17.88 -11.50
C SER A 81 -9.15 -17.37 -11.78
N ALA A 82 -8.86 -16.11 -11.46
CA ALA A 82 -7.53 -15.52 -11.60
C ALA A 82 -6.55 -16.10 -10.58
N TRP A 83 -6.96 -16.22 -9.32
CA TRP A 83 -6.19 -16.88 -8.27
C TRP A 83 -5.77 -18.30 -8.66
N ARG A 84 -6.72 -19.13 -9.11
CA ARG A 84 -6.44 -20.51 -9.55
C ARG A 84 -5.55 -20.58 -10.79
N ARG A 85 -5.73 -19.67 -11.75
CA ARG A 85 -4.93 -19.61 -12.98
C ARG A 85 -3.48 -19.21 -12.72
N GLN A 86 -3.26 -18.23 -11.84
CA GLN A 86 -1.91 -17.76 -11.48
C GLN A 86 -1.21 -18.72 -10.52
N GLY A 87 -1.96 -19.32 -9.60
CA GLY A 87 -1.41 -20.03 -8.45
C GLY A 87 -1.05 -19.08 -7.31
N GLN A 88 -0.99 -19.62 -6.10
CA GLN A 88 -0.83 -18.86 -4.85
C GLN A 88 0.39 -17.93 -4.87
N ASP A 89 1.59 -18.46 -5.13
CA ASP A 89 2.83 -17.69 -5.00
C ASP A 89 2.88 -16.49 -5.96
N LYS A 90 2.48 -16.70 -7.22
CA LYS A 90 2.46 -15.64 -8.22
C LYS A 90 1.42 -14.58 -7.88
N TYR A 91 0.25 -15.00 -7.43
CA TYR A 91 -0.82 -14.05 -7.11
C TYR A 91 -0.50 -13.26 -5.84
N LEU A 92 0.12 -13.88 -4.83
CA LEU A 92 0.62 -13.17 -3.64
C LEU A 92 1.68 -12.14 -4.03
N ALA A 93 2.60 -12.46 -4.94
CA ALA A 93 3.58 -11.49 -5.43
C ALA A 93 2.92 -10.26 -6.11
N LEU A 94 1.80 -10.46 -6.82
CA LEU A 94 1.01 -9.34 -7.37
C LEU A 94 0.41 -8.49 -6.25
N LEU A 95 -0.17 -9.12 -5.22
CA LEU A 95 -0.72 -8.42 -4.06
C LEU A 95 0.35 -7.66 -3.29
N ASP A 96 1.52 -8.24 -3.05
CA ASP A 96 2.66 -7.58 -2.39
C ASP A 96 3.09 -6.32 -3.14
N GLN A 97 3.08 -6.37 -4.48
CA GLN A 97 3.37 -5.19 -5.29
C GLN A 97 2.28 -4.12 -5.14
N GLY A 98 1.00 -4.50 -5.20
CA GLY A 98 -0.12 -3.57 -5.01
C GLY A 98 -0.12 -2.92 -3.62
N ILE A 99 0.19 -3.69 -2.57
CA ILE A 99 0.29 -3.20 -1.18
C ILE A 99 1.43 -2.18 -1.03
N LYS A 100 2.53 -2.33 -1.79
CA LYS A 100 3.63 -1.34 -1.78
C LYS A 100 3.27 -0.02 -2.46
N TYR A 101 2.28 -0.01 -3.35
CA TYR A 101 1.86 1.19 -4.09
C TYR A 101 0.68 1.93 -3.45
N ALA A 102 -0.19 1.21 -2.76
CA ALA A 102 -1.32 1.75 -2.01
C ALA A 102 -0.86 2.54 -0.76
#